data_AF-A0A7G7CQ97-F1
#
_entry.id   AF-A0A7G7CQ97-F1
#
_cell.length_a   1.000
_cell.length_b   1.000
_cell.length_c   1.000
_cell.angle_alpha   90.00
_cell.angle_beta   90.00
_cell.angle_gamma   90.00
#
_symmetry.space_group_name_H-M   'P 1'
#
loop_
_entity.id
_entity.type
_entity.pdbx_description
1 polymer ?
#
loop_
_entity_poly.entity_id
_entity_poly.type
_entity_poly.pdbx_seq_one_letter_code
_entity_poly.pdbx_strand_id
1 'polypeptide(L)'
;MRNFRKAAVAAATALTVGMAGTTVASAQSSVTQLGQDWGAYTVEDGQAVVKDENQVTGAELWGTETADDVPEWASKWKTATIIGAVASGIGGVIAAYNYAVYNNIIPQHFLDPIFRR
;
A
#
# COMPACT_ATOMS: atom_id res chain seq x y z
N MET A 1 1.24 23.32 3.82
CA MET A 1 2.26 22.27 3.54
C MET A 1 2.86 21.60 4.79
N ARG A 2 2.86 22.19 5.98
CA ARG A 2 3.53 21.60 7.17
C ARG A 2 2.82 20.35 7.74
N ASN A 3 1.51 20.23 7.60
CA ASN A 3 0.73 19.12 8.16
C ASN A 3 0.79 17.86 7.28
N PHE A 4 0.79 18.02 5.95
CA PHE A 4 0.96 16.92 5.00
C PHE A 4 2.34 16.25 5.13
N ARG A 5 3.41 17.04 5.28
CA ARG A 5 4.76 16.50 5.50
C ARG A 5 4.85 15.69 6.80
N LYS A 6 4.21 16.16 7.88
CA LYS A 6 4.14 15.43 9.15
C LYS A 6 3.33 14.14 9.03
N ALA A 7 2.21 14.17 8.32
CA ALA A 7 1.38 12.98 8.07
C ALA A 7 2.12 11.94 7.22
N ALA A 8 2.81 12.37 6.16
CA ALA A 8 3.62 11.48 5.32
C ALA A 8 4.77 10.84 6.09
N VAL A 9 5.48 11.61 6.93
CA VAL A 9 6.55 11.08 7.79
C VAL A 9 5.99 10.11 8.81
N ALA A 10 4.88 10.44 9.47
CA ALA A 10 4.23 9.54 10.41
C ALA A 10 3.75 8.24 9.74
N ALA A 11 3.18 8.33 8.55
CA ALA A 11 2.77 7.17 7.76
C ALA A 11 3.96 6.29 7.35
N ALA A 12 5.05 6.91 6.87
CA ALA A 12 6.28 6.19 6.54
C ALA A 12 6.89 5.50 7.77
N THR A 13 6.96 6.19 8.92
CA THR A 13 7.42 5.59 10.18
C THR A 13 6.51 4.46 10.63
N ALA A 14 5.19 4.61 10.54
CA ALA A 14 4.24 3.54 10.88
C ALA A 14 4.39 2.32 9.96
N LEU A 15 4.59 2.53 8.65
CA LEU A 15 4.87 1.46 7.69
C LEU A 15 6.19 0.76 8.00
N THR A 16 7.26 1.53 8.27
CA THR A 16 8.56 0.98 8.63
C THR A 16 8.52 0.25 9.96
N VAL A 17 7.82 0.76 10.99
CA VAL A 17 7.67 0.09 12.28
C VAL A 17 6.81 -1.17 12.15
N GLY A 18 5.75 -1.13 11.33
CA GLY A 18 4.95 -2.31 11.02
C GLY A 18 5.74 -3.41 10.32
N MET A 19 6.63 -3.06 9.39
CA MET A 19 7.49 -4.02 8.70
C MET A 19 8.68 -4.47 9.54
N ALA A 20 9.38 -3.57 10.25
CA ALA A 20 10.52 -3.88 11.10
C ALA A 20 10.12 -4.65 12.38
N GLY A 21 8.88 -4.50 12.85
CA GLY A 21 8.34 -5.29 13.97
C GLY A 21 8.29 -6.80 13.71
N THR A 22 8.41 -7.24 12.44
CA THR A 22 8.42 -8.68 12.09
C THR A 22 9.73 -9.40 12.46
N THR A 23 10.80 -8.68 12.81
CA THR A 23 12.14 -9.29 12.99
C THR A 23 12.62 -9.41 14.43
N VAL A 24 11.97 -8.80 15.44
CA VAL A 24 12.55 -8.67 16.79
C VAL A 24 11.83 -9.43 17.92
N ALA A 25 10.57 -9.83 17.83
CA ALA A 25 9.93 -10.52 18.97
C ALA A 25 8.80 -11.49 18.56
N SER A 26 9.08 -12.78 18.71
CA SER A 26 8.09 -13.86 18.76
C SER A 26 7.26 -13.76 20.06
N ALA A 27 6.34 -12.81 20.11
CA ALA A 27 5.28 -12.76 21.11
C ALA A 27 4.03 -12.16 20.46
N GLN A 28 3.20 -13.04 19.89
CA GLN A 28 1.85 -12.78 19.35
C GLN A 28 1.61 -11.34 18.87
N SER A 29 2.29 -10.96 17.78
CA SER A 29 2.13 -9.66 17.14
C SER A 29 0.76 -9.57 16.49
N SER A 30 0.10 -8.42 16.62
CA SER A 30 -1.20 -8.13 16.00
C SER A 30 -1.23 -8.38 14.48
N VAL A 31 -0.10 -8.24 13.79
CA VAL A 31 0.07 -8.57 12.37
C VAL A 31 -0.03 -10.07 12.09
N THR A 32 0.46 -10.91 13.01
CA THR A 32 0.34 -12.37 12.96
C THR A 32 -1.14 -12.74 13.10
N GLN A 33 -1.83 -12.18 14.10
CA GLN A 33 -3.27 -12.37 14.28
C GLN A 33 -4.10 -11.89 13.07
N LEU A 34 -3.78 -10.73 12.52
CA LEU A 34 -4.43 -10.18 11.32
C LEU A 34 -4.22 -11.06 10.08
N GLY A 35 -3.02 -11.65 9.94
CA GLY A 35 -2.73 -12.60 8.87
C GLY A 35 -3.58 -13.86 8.97
N GLN A 36 -3.81 -14.37 10.18
CA GLN A 36 -4.74 -15.48 10.41
C GLN A 36 -6.19 -15.07 10.11
N ASP A 37 -6.63 -13.92 10.62
CA ASP A 37 -7.99 -13.40 10.43
C ASP A 37 -8.30 -13.14 8.95
N TRP A 38 -7.30 -12.76 8.16
CA TRP A 38 -7.41 -12.53 6.72
C TRP A 38 -7.17 -13.78 5.87
N GLY A 39 -7.03 -14.96 6.48
CA GLY A 39 -6.88 -16.23 5.78
C GLY A 39 -5.53 -16.39 5.08
N ALA A 40 -4.46 -15.73 5.55
CA ALA A 40 -3.11 -15.93 5.01
C ALA A 40 -2.50 -17.27 5.43
N TYR A 41 -2.91 -17.77 6.59
CA TYR A 41 -2.53 -19.08 7.11
C TYR A 41 -3.56 -19.55 8.15
N THR A 42 -3.52 -20.85 8.45
CA THR A 42 -4.34 -21.49 9.49
C THR A 42 -3.43 -21.93 10.63
N VAL A 43 -3.95 -22.08 11.84
CA VAL A 43 -3.18 -22.61 12.97
C VAL A 43 -3.63 -24.04 13.25
N GLU A 44 -2.72 -25.00 13.09
CA GLU A 44 -2.92 -26.41 13.45
C GLU A 44 -1.82 -26.82 14.42
N ASP A 45 -2.19 -27.47 15.53
CA ASP A 45 -1.25 -27.90 16.59
C ASP A 45 -0.32 -26.78 17.11
N GLY A 46 -0.81 -25.54 17.11
CA GLY A 46 -0.05 -24.36 17.54
C GLY A 46 0.98 -23.86 16.52
N GLN A 47 1.01 -24.43 15.32
CA GLN A 47 1.89 -24.03 14.22
C GLN A 47 1.08 -23.36 13.10
N ALA A 48 1.67 -22.34 12.48
CA ALA A 48 1.10 -21.71 11.29
C ALA A 48 1.30 -22.62 10.07
N VAL A 49 0.20 -23.05 9.45
CA VAL A 49 0.16 -23.93 8.28
C VAL A 49 -0.59 -23.22 7.15
N VAL A 50 0.06 -23.14 5.98
CA VAL A 50 -0.54 -22.62 4.76
C VAL A 50 -1.20 -23.77 4.01
N LYS A 51 -2.52 -23.69 3.85
CA LYS A 51 -3.33 -24.65 3.08
C LYS A 51 -3.59 -24.10 1.68
N ASP A 52 -4.11 -24.94 0.80
CA ASP A 52 -4.43 -24.54 -0.58
C ASP A 52 -5.45 -23.38 -0.62
N GLU A 53 -6.44 -23.38 0.27
CA GLU A 53 -7.43 -22.30 0.43
C GLU A 53 -6.83 -20.94 0.84
N ASN A 54 -5.64 -20.95 1.45
CA ASN A 54 -4.94 -19.73 1.86
C ASN A 54 -4.05 -19.18 0.74
N GLN A 55 -3.79 -19.99 -0.28
CA GLN A 55 -2.92 -19.63 -1.39
C GLN A 55 -3.74 -18.97 -2.49
N VAL A 56 -3.07 -18.07 -3.22
CA VAL A 56 -3.65 -17.42 -4.38
C VAL A 56 -2.58 -17.30 -5.45
N THR A 57 -2.97 -17.47 -6.69
CA THR A 57 -2.14 -17.27 -7.85
C THR A 57 -2.32 -15.85 -8.40
N GLY A 58 -1.32 -15.40 -9.18
CA GLY A 58 -1.41 -14.11 -9.86
C GLY A 58 -2.56 -14.04 -10.86
N ALA A 59 -2.91 -15.17 -11.50
CA ALA A 59 -4.02 -15.24 -12.45
C ALA A 59 -5.37 -15.05 -11.74
N GLU A 60 -5.56 -15.62 -10.56
CA GLU A 60 -6.78 -15.47 -9.78
C GLU A 60 -7.00 -14.02 -9.33
N LEU A 61 -5.93 -13.26 -9.05
CA LEU A 61 -6.04 -11.86 -8.67
C LEU A 61 -6.05 -10.87 -9.84
N TRP A 62 -5.29 -11.11 -10.89
CA TRP A 62 -4.97 -10.12 -11.93
C TRP A 62 -5.16 -10.62 -13.36
N GLY A 63 -5.69 -11.83 -13.53
CA GLY A 63 -6.00 -12.40 -14.83
C GLY A 63 -7.15 -11.70 -15.54
N THR A 64 -7.41 -12.13 -16.77
CA THR A 64 -8.58 -11.68 -17.55
C THR A 64 -9.90 -12.17 -16.95
N GLU A 65 -9.86 -13.31 -16.27
CA GLU A 65 -10.91 -13.82 -15.40
C GLU A 65 -10.31 -13.95 -14.01
N THR A 66 -10.94 -13.32 -13.02
CA THR A 66 -10.48 -13.35 -11.63
C THR A 66 -11.35 -14.30 -10.82
N ALA A 67 -10.77 -14.92 -9.79
CA ALA A 67 -11.55 -15.72 -8.86
C ALA A 67 -12.42 -14.80 -7.97
N ASP A 68 -13.68 -15.17 -7.78
CA ASP A 68 -14.62 -14.44 -6.92
C ASP A 68 -14.39 -14.71 -5.42
N ASP A 69 -13.82 -15.88 -5.10
CA ASP A 69 -13.56 -16.32 -3.73
C ASP A 69 -12.06 -16.47 -3.52
N VAL A 70 -11.42 -15.38 -3.11
CA VAL A 70 -9.99 -15.33 -2.75
C VAL A 70 -9.85 -14.93 -1.28
N PRO A 71 -8.83 -15.43 -0.58
CA PRO A 71 -8.62 -15.10 0.81
C PRO A 71 -8.41 -13.59 1.01
N GLU A 72 -8.87 -13.07 2.15
CA GLU A 72 -8.94 -11.63 2.38
C GLU A 72 -7.58 -10.93 2.31
N TRP A 73 -6.50 -11.58 2.74
CA TRP A 73 -5.15 -11.02 2.68
C TRP A 73 -4.80 -10.63 1.24
N ALA A 74 -5.17 -11.47 0.28
CA ALA A 74 -4.87 -11.32 -1.13
C ALA A 74 -5.71 -10.20 -1.75
N SER A 75 -7.01 -10.16 -1.46
CA SER A 75 -7.91 -9.09 -1.91
C SER A 75 -7.52 -7.72 -1.35
N LYS A 76 -7.15 -7.65 -0.06
CA LYS A 76 -6.67 -6.41 0.58
C LYS A 76 -5.32 -5.97 0.01
N TRP A 77 -4.40 -6.89 -0.27
CA TRP A 77 -3.14 -6.58 -0.93
C TRP A 77 -3.34 -6.02 -2.34
N LYS A 78 -4.21 -6.65 -3.15
CA LYS A 78 -4.62 -6.13 -4.46
C LYS A 78 -5.16 -4.71 -4.36
N THR A 79 -6.07 -4.47 -3.42
CA THR A 79 -6.65 -3.14 -3.17
C THR A 79 -5.58 -2.10 -2.79
N ALA A 80 -4.69 -2.43 -1.85
CA ALA A 80 -3.61 -1.55 -1.44
C ALA A 80 -2.66 -1.22 -2.60
N THR A 81 -2.38 -2.19 -3.47
CA THR A 81 -1.54 -2.02 -4.66
C THR A 81 -2.18 -1.05 -5.65
N ILE A 82 -3.47 -1.18 -5.92
CA ILE A 82 -4.22 -0.26 -6.80
C ILE A 82 -4.19 1.16 -6.24
N ILE A 83 -4.46 1.33 -4.96
CA ILE A 83 -4.41 2.64 -4.29
C ILE A 83 -3.00 3.23 -4.40
N GLY A 84 -1.97 2.44 -4.14
CA GLY A 84 -0.57 2.84 -4.26
C GLY A 84 -0.20 3.28 -5.68
N ALA A 85 -0.68 2.58 -6.69
CA ALA A 85 -0.45 2.92 -8.09
C ALA A 85 -1.11 4.26 -8.46
N VAL A 86 -2.37 4.49 -8.07
CA VAL A 86 -3.06 5.76 -8.30
C VAL A 86 -2.38 6.91 -7.58
N ALA A 87 -2.05 6.73 -6.29
CA ALA A 87 -1.36 7.73 -5.49
C ALA A 87 0.02 8.07 -6.08
N SER A 88 0.74 7.07 -6.58
CA SER A 88 2.03 7.24 -7.26
C SER A 88 1.88 8.03 -8.56
N GLY A 89 0.83 7.78 -9.35
CA GLY A 89 0.52 8.57 -10.55
C GLY A 89 0.32 10.05 -10.23
N ILE A 90 -0.52 10.35 -9.23
CA ILE A 90 -0.78 11.74 -8.79
C ILE A 90 0.51 12.39 -8.26
N GLY A 91 1.26 11.68 -7.41
CA GLY A 91 2.53 12.14 -6.87
C GLY A 91 3.56 12.41 -7.97
N GLY A 92 3.60 11.58 -9.00
CA GLY A 92 4.47 11.74 -10.16
C GLY A 92 4.17 13.02 -10.95
N VAL A 93 2.89 13.33 -11.19
CA VAL A 93 2.50 14.59 -11.87
C VAL A 93 2.94 15.81 -11.06
N ILE A 94 2.71 15.79 -9.74
CA ILE A 94 3.12 16.87 -8.85
C ILE A 94 4.66 17.01 -8.84
N ALA A 95 5.38 15.90 -8.80
CA ALA A 95 6.83 15.88 -8.82
C ALA A 95 7.38 16.44 -10.15
N ALA A 96 6.79 16.04 -11.29
CA ALA A 96 7.15 16.55 -12.60
C ALA A 96 6.90 18.06 -12.72
N TYR A 97 5.77 18.55 -12.22
CA TYR A 97 5.48 19.98 -12.16
C TYR A 97 6.51 20.74 -11.32
N ASN A 98 6.79 20.27 -10.10
CA ASN A 98 7.76 20.90 -9.22
C ASN A 98 9.18 20.93 -9.83
N TYR A 99 9.58 19.85 -10.51
CA TYR A 99 10.84 19.77 -11.24
C TYR A 99 10.89 20.78 -12.40
N ALA A 100 9.82 20.86 -13.19
CA ALA A 100 9.76 21.77 -14.34
C ALA A 100 9.78 23.25 -13.90
N VAL A 101 9.07 23.60 -12.82
CA VAL A 101 9.12 24.95 -12.24
C VAL A 101 10.50 25.27 -11.67
N TYR A 102 11.10 24.35 -10.90
CA TYR A 102 12.42 24.54 -10.28
C TYR A 102 13.52 24.78 -11.33
N ASN A 103 13.45 24.10 -12.47
CA ASN A 103 14.41 24.24 -13.57
C ASN A 103 14.04 25.34 -14.57
N ASN A 104 13.05 26.19 -14.28
CA ASN A 104 12.54 27.25 -15.17
C ASN A 104 12.07 26.76 -16.56
N ILE A 105 11.66 25.50 -16.68
CA ILE A 105 11.08 24.94 -17.91
C ILE A 105 9.69 25.55 -18.16
N ILE A 106 8.91 25.72 -17.08
CA ILE A 106 7.59 26.37 -17.11
C ILE A 106 7.49 27.44 -16.02
N PRO A 107 6.74 28.54 -16.25
CA PRO A 107 6.58 29.60 -15.26
C PRO A 107 5.82 29.13 -14.02
N GLN A 108 6.20 29.62 -12.84
CA GLN A 108 5.58 29.27 -11.56
C GLN A 108 4.07 29.62 -11.47
N HIS A 109 3.61 30.61 -12.24
CA HIS A 109 2.24 31.12 -12.26
C HIS A 109 1.42 30.58 -13.45
N PHE A 110 1.88 29.52 -14.12
CA PHE A 110 1.21 28.92 -15.27
C PHE A 110 -0.24 28.47 -14.96
N LEU A 111 -0.50 28.03 -13.72
CA LEU A 111 -1.81 27.53 -13.29
C LEU A 111 -2.69 28.58 -12.58
N ASP A 112 -2.19 29.81 -12.37
CA ASP A 112 -2.93 30.88 -11.69
C ASP A 112 -4.33 31.16 -12.29
N PRO A 113 -4.52 31.18 -13.62
CA PRO A 113 -5.84 31.46 -14.21
C PRO A 113 -6.91 30.40 -13.89
N ILE A 114 -6.51 29.18 -13.52
CA ILE A 114 -7.42 28.06 -13.23
C ILE A 114 -7.83 28.07 -11.76
N PHE A 115 -6.89 28.33 -10.85
CA PHE A 115 -7.11 28.23 -9.40
C PHE A 115 -7.50 29.53 -8.71
N ARG A 116 -7.46 30.66 -9.43
CA ARG A 116 -7.68 32.01 -8.88
C ARG A 116 -8.97 32.67 -9.40
N ARG A 117 -9.92 31.89 -9.90
CA ARG A 117 -11.30 32.31 -10.17
C ARG A 117 -12.15 32.29 -8.91
#